data_AF-A0A5S9XMF8-F1
#
_entry.id   AF-A0A5S9XMF8-F1
#
_cell.length_a   1.000
_cell.length_b   1.000
_cell.length_c   1.000
_cell.angle_alpha   90.00
_cell.angle_beta   90.00
_cell.angle_gamma   90.00
#
_symmetry.space_group_name_H-M   'P 1'
#
loop_
_entity.id
_entity.type
_entity.pdbx_description
1 polymer ?
#
loop_
_entity_poly.entity_id
_entity_poly.type
_entity_poly.pdbx_seq_one_letter_code
_entity_poly.pdbx_strand_id
1 'polypeptide(L)'
;MDWLRTKRIGAKTRRRNVKENGEVVLKELIDCCDGKCNPIKNFSYDQIIKATNNFCQSNRASRIDVYYRCYKGMLDDRPVLIKKGKYTLDMKEICRDIAISSMVSGHKNFLKLLGCCLEFTPPVLVFEYAEVVTLGPLLTSHPGYLRRIKIAREVANGLTYLHTAFSRVFIHSNLDPFTIFLDGNGVAKLGNFCNCITIPEGETFVHDDTLQKYHELRHNTLKGTHGLGVCNLPVIDPDYKSTGKVTTKTDMHSFGGFMLALVQIREVDDELSLSSDMLRALADLFIKPYDDVGYVHFPLHHHVSKILRKFGYAEVVDSDMGEVAAWPVKAFLRLALRCIGCKLGDPLSSMIQVTKELRLIEKSAYYPSNCRSQMSSI
;
A
#
# COMPACT_ATOMS: atom_id res chain seq x y z
N MET A 1 -41.25 -3.52 -27.58
CA MET A 1 -40.91 -4.90 -27.15
C MET A 1 -39.43 -5.02 -26.75
N ASP A 2 -38.51 -4.30 -27.41
CA ASP A 2 -37.06 -4.45 -27.17
C ASP A 2 -36.55 -3.97 -25.80
N TRP A 3 -37.11 -2.89 -25.25
CA TRP A 3 -36.72 -2.39 -23.91
C TRP A 3 -36.97 -3.41 -22.79
N LEU A 4 -38.12 -4.09 -22.81
CA LEU A 4 -38.45 -5.15 -21.84
C LEU A 4 -37.51 -6.36 -22.01
N ARG A 5 -37.12 -6.68 -23.25
CA ARG A 5 -36.20 -7.77 -23.56
C ARG A 5 -34.79 -7.45 -23.04
N THR A 6 -34.29 -6.24 -23.29
CA THR A 6 -32.99 -5.76 -22.79
C THR A 6 -32.96 -5.69 -21.26
N LYS A 7 -34.04 -5.23 -20.61
CA LYS A 7 -34.16 -5.26 -19.14
C LYS A 7 -34.12 -6.68 -18.58
N ARG A 8 -34.86 -7.62 -19.20
CA ARG A 8 -34.89 -9.04 -18.79
C ARG A 8 -33.53 -9.72 -18.97
N ILE A 9 -32.84 -9.45 -20.09
CA ILE A 9 -31.49 -9.98 -20.36
C ILE A 9 -30.50 -9.41 -19.33
N GLY A 10 -30.54 -8.10 -19.07
CA GLY A 10 -29.71 -7.47 -18.04
C GLY A 10 -29.93 -8.08 -16.65
N ALA A 11 -31.19 -8.26 -16.24
CA ALA A 11 -31.51 -8.89 -14.95
C ALA A 11 -31.02 -10.35 -14.87
N LYS A 12 -31.15 -11.13 -15.95
CA LYS A 12 -30.65 -12.51 -16.02
C LYS A 12 -29.13 -12.55 -15.89
N THR A 13 -28.42 -11.67 -16.59
CA THR A 13 -26.95 -11.56 -16.50
C THR A 13 -26.51 -11.17 -15.09
N ARG A 14 -27.14 -10.17 -14.48
CA ARG A 14 -26.79 -9.74 -13.11
C ARG A 14 -27.02 -10.85 -12.08
N ARG A 15 -28.11 -11.61 -12.19
CA ARG A 15 -28.37 -12.77 -11.31
C ARG A 15 -27.31 -13.87 -11.46
N ARG A 16 -26.82 -14.08 -12.69
CA ARG A 16 -25.70 -15.02 -12.95
C ARG A 16 -24.41 -14.51 -12.31
N ASN A 17 -24.07 -13.24 -12.53
CA ASN A 17 -22.87 -12.61 -11.94
C ASN A 17 -22.86 -12.73 -10.41
N VAL A 18 -24.01 -12.51 -9.74
CA VAL A 18 -24.12 -12.68 -8.29
C VAL A 18 -23.72 -14.09 -7.83
N LYS A 19 -24.11 -15.13 -8.59
CA LYS A 19 -23.75 -16.52 -8.26
C LYS A 19 -22.27 -16.77 -8.50
N GLU A 20 -21.77 -16.46 -9.69
CA GLU A 20 -20.38 -16.71 -10.09
C GLU A 20 -19.39 -15.94 -9.21
N ASN A 21 -19.64 -14.64 -9.01
CA ASN A 21 -18.81 -13.81 -8.15
C ASN A 21 -18.94 -14.21 -6.66
N GLY A 22 -20.17 -14.52 -6.21
CA GLY A 22 -20.42 -14.93 -4.83
C GLY A 22 -19.70 -16.23 -4.47
N GLU A 23 -19.58 -17.17 -5.42
CA GLU A 23 -18.80 -18.40 -5.24
C GLU A 23 -17.32 -18.09 -4.99
N VAL A 24 -16.71 -17.20 -5.78
CA VAL A 24 -15.29 -16.84 -5.63
C VAL A 24 -15.05 -16.05 -4.34
N VAL A 25 -15.95 -15.11 -3.99
CA VAL A 25 -15.87 -14.39 -2.70
C VAL A 25 -15.96 -15.36 -1.53
N LEU A 26 -16.87 -16.34 -1.58
CA LEU A 26 -17.02 -17.33 -0.52
C LEU A 26 -15.75 -18.19 -0.38
N LYS A 27 -15.15 -18.62 -1.50
CA LYS A 27 -13.87 -19.35 -1.50
C LYS A 27 -12.76 -18.52 -0.84
N GLU A 28 -12.55 -17.27 -1.26
CA GLU A 28 -11.52 -16.42 -0.65
C GLU A 28 -11.82 -16.09 0.83
N LEU A 29 -13.09 -15.97 1.24
CA LEU A 29 -13.45 -15.81 2.65
C LEU A 29 -13.08 -17.03 3.50
N ILE A 30 -13.28 -18.24 2.96
CA ILE A 30 -12.89 -19.49 3.63
C ILE A 30 -11.37 -19.59 3.68
N ASP A 31 -10.70 -19.39 2.54
CA ASP A 31 -9.25 -19.56 2.41
C ASP A 31 -8.46 -18.54 3.23
N CYS A 32 -8.88 -17.26 3.21
CA CYS A 32 -8.18 -16.19 3.91
C CYS A 32 -8.65 -16.01 5.35
N CYS A 33 -9.91 -16.31 5.70
CA CYS A 33 -10.48 -15.86 6.98
C CYS A 33 -11.20 -16.98 7.75
N ASP A 34 -11.07 -18.25 7.33
CA ASP A 34 -11.84 -19.39 7.85
C ASP A 34 -13.37 -19.13 7.84
N GLY A 35 -13.83 -18.34 6.86
CA GLY A 35 -15.23 -17.90 6.71
C GLY A 35 -15.66 -16.77 7.65
N LYS A 36 -14.78 -16.27 8.53
CA LYS A 36 -15.07 -15.17 9.45
C LYS A 36 -14.88 -13.81 8.76
N CYS A 37 -15.90 -12.96 8.78
CA CYS A 37 -15.79 -11.60 8.25
C CYS A 37 -16.67 -10.63 9.02
N ASN A 38 -16.34 -9.33 8.96
CA ASN A 38 -17.31 -8.30 9.32
C ASN A 38 -18.46 -8.30 8.30
N PRO A 39 -19.69 -7.90 8.68
CA PRO A 39 -20.83 -7.88 7.77
C PRO A 39 -20.56 -7.11 6.47
N ILE A 40 -20.73 -7.79 5.32
CA ILE A 40 -20.58 -7.20 3.99
C ILE A 40 -21.97 -6.86 3.44
N LYS A 41 -22.27 -5.56 3.27
CA LYS A 41 -23.54 -5.14 2.65
C LYS A 41 -23.54 -5.45 1.15
N ASN A 42 -24.60 -6.10 0.67
CA ASN A 42 -24.82 -6.29 -0.77
C ASN A 42 -25.53 -5.06 -1.34
N PHE A 43 -24.82 -4.30 -2.17
CA PHE A 43 -25.38 -3.18 -2.93
C PHE A 43 -25.88 -3.65 -4.29
N SER A 44 -26.97 -3.04 -4.78
CA SER A 44 -27.49 -3.34 -6.11
C SER A 44 -26.76 -2.59 -7.21
N TYR A 45 -26.86 -3.09 -8.44
CA TYR A 45 -26.33 -2.40 -9.62
C TYR A 45 -26.84 -0.95 -9.71
N ASP A 46 -28.15 -0.75 -9.51
CA ASP A 46 -28.78 0.57 -9.63
C ASP A 46 -28.29 1.54 -8.54
N GLN A 47 -28.01 1.06 -7.33
CA GLN A 47 -27.41 1.87 -6.26
C GLN A 47 -26.02 2.37 -6.66
N ILE A 48 -25.17 1.51 -7.20
CA ILE A 48 -23.82 1.89 -7.63
C ILE A 48 -23.86 2.86 -8.81
N ILE A 49 -24.71 2.60 -9.81
CA ILE A 49 -24.87 3.50 -10.95
C ILE A 49 -25.37 4.88 -10.50
N LYS A 50 -26.37 4.93 -9.62
CA LYS A 50 -26.86 6.20 -9.07
C LYS A 50 -25.78 6.92 -8.26
N ALA A 51 -25.11 6.22 -7.34
CA ALA A 51 -24.10 6.80 -6.45
C ALA A 51 -22.92 7.41 -7.20
N THR A 52 -22.53 6.82 -8.33
CA THR A 52 -21.37 7.25 -9.12
C THR A 52 -21.74 8.17 -10.30
N ASN A 53 -23.04 8.46 -10.50
CA ASN A 53 -23.57 9.07 -11.72
C ASN A 53 -23.08 8.32 -12.98
N ASN A 54 -23.33 7.01 -13.02
CA ASN A 54 -22.87 6.10 -14.07
C ASN A 54 -21.34 6.14 -14.28
N PHE A 55 -20.58 6.07 -13.18
CA PHE A 55 -19.12 6.16 -13.20
C PHE A 55 -18.59 7.40 -13.93
N CYS A 56 -19.24 8.56 -13.72
CA CYS A 56 -18.86 9.81 -14.35
C CYS A 56 -17.40 10.18 -14.05
N GLN A 57 -16.69 10.68 -15.05
CA GLN A 57 -15.28 11.04 -14.93
C GLN A 57 -15.04 12.18 -13.91
N SER A 58 -16.00 13.08 -13.71
CA SER A 58 -15.92 14.15 -12.70
C SER A 58 -15.91 13.63 -11.26
N ASN A 59 -16.41 12.42 -11.03
CA ASN A 59 -16.45 11.77 -9.72
C ASN A 59 -15.21 10.90 -9.45
N ARG A 60 -14.20 10.93 -10.31
CA ARG A 60 -13.03 10.06 -10.16
C ARG A 60 -12.12 10.55 -9.03
N ALA A 61 -11.94 9.72 -8.00
CA ALA A 61 -11.21 10.07 -6.76
C ALA A 61 -9.69 9.95 -6.90
N SER A 62 -9.18 9.19 -7.89
CA SER A 62 -7.75 9.13 -8.18
C SER A 62 -7.47 8.81 -9.66
N ARG A 63 -6.37 9.36 -10.20
CA ARG A 63 -5.91 9.03 -11.56
C ARG A 63 -5.08 7.74 -11.60
N ILE A 64 -4.38 7.41 -10.52
CA ILE A 64 -3.33 6.38 -10.46
C ILE A 64 -3.68 5.33 -9.41
N ASP A 65 -4.40 4.30 -9.81
CA ASP A 65 -4.40 2.98 -9.16
C ASP A 65 -4.32 2.00 -10.34
N VAL A 66 -3.40 1.04 -10.31
CA VAL A 66 -3.17 0.13 -11.44
C VAL A 66 -4.30 -0.90 -11.56
N TYR A 67 -4.92 -1.27 -10.45
CA TYR A 67 -5.96 -2.29 -10.31
C TYR A 67 -7.36 -1.72 -10.44
N TYR A 68 -7.58 -0.56 -9.84
CA TYR A 68 -8.92 -0.02 -9.67
C TYR A 68 -9.10 1.31 -10.40
N ARG A 69 -10.36 1.60 -10.75
CA ARG A 69 -10.84 2.96 -10.94
C ARG A 69 -11.66 3.34 -9.71
N CYS A 70 -11.18 4.34 -8.99
CA CYS A 70 -11.79 4.81 -7.76
C CYS A 70 -12.71 6.00 -8.05
N TYR A 71 -13.93 5.95 -7.51
CA TYR A 71 -14.94 6.99 -7.67
C TYR A 71 -15.44 7.45 -6.29
N LYS A 72 -15.57 8.75 -6.12
CA LYS A 72 -16.39 9.31 -5.05
C LYS A 72 -17.85 9.09 -5.39
N GLY A 73 -18.62 8.59 -4.45
CA GLY A 73 -20.07 8.42 -4.60
C GLY A 73 -20.83 8.82 -3.35
N MET A 74 -22.14 8.80 -3.45
CA MET A 74 -23.07 9.03 -2.33
C MET A 74 -24.01 7.83 -2.19
N LEU A 75 -23.98 7.18 -1.02
CA LEU A 75 -24.87 6.07 -0.66
C LEU A 75 -25.49 6.33 0.72
N ASP A 76 -26.81 6.21 0.83
CA ASP A 76 -27.55 6.51 2.06
C ASP A 76 -27.15 7.88 2.67
N ASP A 77 -27.09 8.91 1.81
CA ASP A 77 -26.66 10.30 2.11
C ASP A 77 -25.26 10.44 2.74
N ARG A 78 -24.41 9.43 2.58
CA ARG A 78 -23.02 9.45 3.05
C ARG A 78 -22.03 9.34 1.90
N PRO A 79 -20.92 10.09 1.94
CA PRO A 79 -19.85 9.94 0.97
C PRO A 79 -19.22 8.56 1.12
N VAL A 80 -18.93 7.92 -0.02
CA VAL A 80 -18.28 6.61 -0.10
C VAL A 80 -17.19 6.61 -1.16
N LEU A 81 -16.21 5.73 -0.98
CA LEU A 81 -15.24 5.41 -2.02
C LEU A 81 -15.65 4.12 -2.72
N ILE A 82 -15.90 4.20 -4.02
CA ILE A 82 -16.33 3.07 -4.85
C ILE A 82 -15.17 2.64 -5.74
N LYS A 83 -14.67 1.41 -5.56
CA LYS A 83 -13.60 0.82 -6.36
C LYS A 83 -14.16 -0.12 -7.41
N LYS A 84 -13.92 0.21 -8.68
CA LYS A 84 -14.28 -0.63 -9.82
C LYS A 84 -13.02 -1.29 -10.38
N GLY A 85 -12.96 -2.61 -10.35
CA GLY A 85 -11.85 -3.38 -10.93
C GLY A 85 -11.64 -3.05 -12.42
N LYS A 86 -10.38 -2.98 -12.84
CA LYS A 86 -10.02 -2.94 -14.26
C LYS A 86 -9.97 -4.36 -14.83
N TYR A 87 -10.15 -4.49 -16.14
CA TYR A 87 -10.17 -5.78 -16.84
C TYR A 87 -8.86 -6.57 -16.77
N THR A 88 -7.78 -5.98 -16.25
CA THR A 88 -6.47 -6.63 -16.11
C THR A 88 -6.34 -7.45 -14.82
N LEU A 89 -7.28 -7.33 -13.89
CA LEU A 89 -7.31 -8.11 -12.65
C LEU A 89 -8.02 -9.44 -12.85
N ASP A 90 -7.51 -10.48 -12.21
CA ASP A 90 -8.24 -11.73 -12.03
C ASP A 90 -9.40 -11.51 -11.04
N MET A 91 -10.51 -12.20 -11.30
CA MET A 91 -11.63 -12.33 -10.38
C MET A 91 -11.18 -12.76 -8.98
N LYS A 92 -10.19 -13.65 -8.89
CA LYS A 92 -9.63 -14.11 -7.62
C LYS A 92 -9.02 -12.96 -6.80
N GLU A 93 -8.24 -12.09 -7.43
CA GLU A 93 -7.55 -10.96 -6.78
C GLU A 93 -8.55 -9.94 -6.21
N ILE A 94 -9.61 -9.63 -6.96
CA ILE A 94 -10.66 -8.71 -6.50
C ILE A 94 -11.45 -9.31 -5.34
N CYS A 95 -11.76 -10.61 -5.41
CA CYS A 95 -12.47 -11.30 -4.34
C CYS A 95 -11.62 -11.43 -3.07
N ARG A 96 -10.30 -11.59 -3.21
CA ARG A 96 -9.36 -11.53 -2.10
C ARG A 96 -9.39 -10.18 -1.39
N ASP A 97 -9.42 -9.09 -2.16
CA ASP A 97 -9.50 -7.75 -1.60
C ASP A 97 -10.79 -7.58 -0.79
N ILE A 98 -11.92 -8.12 -1.26
CA ILE A 98 -13.18 -8.16 -0.48
C ILE A 98 -12.99 -8.95 0.80
N ALA A 99 -12.47 -10.18 0.72
CA ALA A 99 -12.33 -11.09 1.86
C ALA A 99 -11.46 -10.47 2.96
N ILE A 100 -10.24 -10.06 2.61
CA ILE A 100 -9.28 -9.52 3.59
C ILE A 100 -9.76 -8.15 4.10
N SER A 101 -10.24 -7.26 3.23
CA SER A 101 -10.80 -5.97 3.68
C SER A 101 -11.93 -6.17 4.68
N SER A 102 -12.82 -7.13 4.44
CA SER A 102 -13.92 -7.44 5.36
C SER A 102 -13.43 -7.93 6.72
N MET A 103 -12.36 -8.72 6.77
CA MET A 103 -11.77 -9.22 8.01
C MET A 103 -11.12 -8.10 8.82
N VAL A 104 -10.36 -7.21 8.17
CA VAL A 104 -9.55 -6.18 8.86
C VAL A 104 -10.31 -4.86 9.15
N SER A 105 -11.50 -4.69 8.58
CA SER A 105 -12.34 -3.48 8.67
C SER A 105 -12.66 -2.97 10.09
N GLY A 106 -12.46 -3.80 11.12
CA GLY A 106 -12.65 -3.40 12.52
C GLY A 106 -11.51 -2.56 13.09
N HIS A 107 -10.32 -2.59 12.48
CA HIS A 107 -9.14 -1.92 13.02
C HIS A 107 -8.91 -0.55 12.37
N LYS A 108 -8.61 0.46 13.20
CA LYS A 108 -8.62 1.89 12.82
C LYS A 108 -7.67 2.28 11.69
N ASN A 109 -6.62 1.49 11.45
CA ASN A 109 -5.62 1.74 10.42
C ASN A 109 -5.88 0.98 9.12
N PHE A 110 -7.09 0.42 8.93
CA PHE A 110 -7.52 -0.16 7.67
C PHE A 110 -8.70 0.61 7.10
N LEU A 111 -8.76 0.69 5.76
CA LEU A 111 -9.88 1.29 5.07
C LEU A 111 -11.10 0.39 5.21
N LYS A 112 -12.16 0.89 5.86
CA LYS A 112 -13.33 0.07 6.16
C LYS A 112 -14.13 -0.27 4.91
N LEU A 113 -14.28 -1.56 4.64
CA LEU A 113 -15.21 -2.07 3.66
C LEU A 113 -16.64 -1.96 4.22
N LEU A 114 -17.51 -1.27 3.49
CA LEU A 114 -18.93 -1.17 3.81
C LEU A 114 -19.73 -2.29 3.14
N GLY A 115 -19.27 -2.72 1.97
CA GLY A 115 -19.94 -3.76 1.20
C GLY A 115 -19.39 -3.90 -0.22
N CYS A 116 -20.10 -4.66 -1.04
CA CYS A 116 -19.78 -4.84 -2.45
C CYS A 116 -21.05 -5.00 -3.29
N CYS A 117 -20.89 -4.88 -4.61
CA CYS A 117 -21.92 -5.17 -5.59
C CYS A 117 -21.45 -6.31 -6.48
N LEU A 118 -22.04 -7.49 -6.29
CA LEU A 118 -21.73 -8.71 -7.03
C LEU A 118 -22.43 -8.78 -8.39
N GLU A 119 -23.29 -7.81 -8.73
CA GLU A 119 -23.98 -7.76 -10.03
C GLU A 119 -23.05 -7.33 -11.18
N PHE A 120 -21.89 -6.73 -10.88
CA PHE A 120 -20.86 -6.36 -11.85
C PHE A 120 -19.84 -7.49 -12.03
N THR A 121 -19.21 -7.56 -13.21
CA THR A 121 -18.05 -8.43 -13.45
C THR A 121 -16.89 -7.57 -13.97
N PRO A 122 -15.80 -7.41 -13.21
CA PRO A 122 -15.63 -7.91 -11.84
C PRO A 122 -16.50 -7.15 -10.81
N PRO A 123 -16.65 -7.68 -9.57
CA PRO A 123 -17.37 -7.03 -8.49
C PRO A 123 -16.89 -5.61 -8.20
N VAL A 124 -17.81 -4.77 -7.75
CA VAL A 124 -17.50 -3.39 -7.32
C VAL A 124 -17.46 -3.34 -5.80
N LEU A 125 -16.40 -2.78 -5.24
CA LEU A 125 -16.24 -2.63 -3.79
C LEU A 125 -16.69 -1.25 -3.34
N VAL A 126 -17.24 -1.16 -2.12
CA VAL A 126 -17.71 0.07 -1.50
C VAL A 126 -17.07 0.23 -0.14
N PHE A 127 -16.30 1.29 0.05
CA PHE A 127 -15.59 1.62 1.27
C PHE A 127 -16.12 2.91 1.89
N GLU A 128 -15.76 3.13 3.16
CA GLU A 128 -15.85 4.47 3.75
C GLU A 128 -15.08 5.48 2.89
N TYR A 129 -15.52 6.74 2.91
CA TYR A 129 -14.81 7.77 2.17
C TYR A 129 -13.49 8.12 2.85
N ALA A 130 -12.42 7.98 2.09
CA ALA A 130 -11.07 8.42 2.44
C ALA A 130 -10.37 8.87 1.16
N GLU A 131 -9.43 9.79 1.30
CA GLU A 131 -8.68 10.33 0.17
C GLU A 131 -7.36 9.57 0.02
N VAL A 132 -6.98 9.23 -1.21
CA VAL A 132 -5.67 8.62 -1.45
C VAL A 132 -4.60 9.59 -0.97
N VAL A 133 -3.57 9.07 -0.29
CA VAL A 133 -2.37 9.83 0.04
C VAL A 133 -1.70 10.25 -1.26
N THR A 134 -1.96 11.49 -1.69
CA THR A 134 -1.16 12.14 -2.70
C THR A 134 0.06 12.75 -2.03
N LEU A 135 1.26 12.49 -2.57
CA LEU A 135 2.49 13.05 -2.02
C LEU A 135 2.43 14.58 -1.99
N GLY A 136 1.97 15.25 -3.05
CA GLY A 136 1.92 16.72 -3.16
C GLY A 136 1.44 17.48 -1.90
N PRO A 137 0.21 17.25 -1.39
CA PRO A 137 -0.29 17.86 -0.15
C PRO A 137 0.48 17.48 1.13
N LEU A 138 1.09 16.29 1.20
CA LEU A 138 2.01 15.93 2.29
C LEU A 138 3.36 16.64 2.18
N LEU A 139 3.75 17.02 0.95
CA LEU A 139 4.98 17.72 0.65
C LEU A 139 4.89 19.24 0.94
N THR A 140 3.69 19.81 1.18
CA THR A 140 3.50 21.27 1.33
C THR A 140 3.14 21.74 2.74
N SER A 141 2.62 20.87 3.62
CA SER A 141 2.30 21.26 5.01
C SER A 141 3.55 21.40 5.87
N HIS A 142 3.65 22.43 6.72
CA HIS A 142 4.77 22.64 7.65
C HIS A 142 4.33 22.60 9.13
N PRO A 143 5.08 21.92 10.04
CA PRO A 143 6.17 20.98 9.74
C PRO A 143 5.59 19.66 9.21
N GLY A 144 5.87 19.36 7.93
CA GLY A 144 5.27 18.20 7.25
C GLY A 144 5.76 16.87 7.79
N TYR A 145 6.98 16.83 8.35
CA TYR A 145 7.60 15.61 8.83
C TYR A 145 6.82 14.97 9.98
N LEU A 146 6.21 15.75 10.89
CA LEU A 146 5.40 15.20 11.98
C LEU A 146 4.20 14.40 11.44
N ARG A 147 3.53 14.96 10.43
CA ARG A 147 2.40 14.29 9.76
C ARG A 147 2.85 13.02 9.05
N ARG A 148 4.01 13.06 8.38
CA ARG A 148 4.56 11.92 7.62
C ARG A 148 5.05 10.80 8.53
N ILE A 149 5.70 11.12 9.66
CA ILE A 149 6.06 10.16 10.71
C ILE A 149 4.80 9.52 11.30
N LYS A 150 3.76 10.32 11.59
CA LYS A 150 2.46 9.81 12.07
C LYS A 150 1.84 8.82 11.06
N ILE A 151 1.80 9.18 9.78
CA ILE A 151 1.27 8.32 8.71
C ILE A 151 2.07 7.01 8.63
N ALA A 152 3.40 7.07 8.60
CA ALA A 152 4.25 5.89 8.57
C ALA A 152 4.00 4.97 9.79
N ARG A 153 3.88 5.54 10.99
CA ARG A 153 3.55 4.76 12.20
C ARG A 153 2.17 4.10 12.10
N GLU A 154 1.18 4.81 11.57
CA GLU A 154 -0.17 4.28 11.41
C GLU A 154 -0.24 3.15 10.38
N VAL A 155 0.52 3.25 9.29
CA VAL A 155 0.71 2.16 8.32
C VAL A 155 1.47 0.98 8.94
N ALA A 156 2.53 1.24 9.70
CA ALA A 156 3.31 0.21 10.39
C ALA A 156 2.45 -0.57 11.42
N ASN A 157 1.54 0.12 12.12
CA ASN A 157 0.55 -0.54 12.99
C ASN A 157 -0.35 -1.50 12.18
N GLY A 158 -0.83 -1.09 11.00
CA GLY A 158 -1.63 -1.93 10.11
C GLY A 158 -0.87 -3.17 9.65
N LEU A 159 0.37 -3.01 9.19
CA LEU A 159 1.21 -4.15 8.79
C LEU A 159 1.52 -5.08 9.97
N THR A 160 1.84 -4.52 11.14
CA THR A 160 2.03 -5.31 12.36
C THR A 160 0.79 -6.13 12.70
N TYR A 161 -0.40 -5.54 12.57
CA TYR A 161 -1.65 -6.25 12.79
C TYR A 161 -1.84 -7.42 11.80
N LEU A 162 -1.60 -7.22 10.50
CA LEU A 162 -1.63 -8.30 9.50
C LEU A 162 -0.66 -9.44 9.81
N HIS A 163 0.51 -9.10 10.35
CA HIS A 163 1.57 -10.07 10.63
C HIS A 163 1.36 -10.86 11.92
N THR A 164 0.52 -10.40 12.85
CA THR A 164 0.53 -10.90 14.24
C THR A 164 -0.83 -11.14 14.88
N ALA A 165 -1.91 -10.56 14.34
CA ALA A 165 -3.23 -10.64 14.98
C ALA A 165 -4.02 -11.92 14.62
N PHE A 166 -3.49 -12.75 13.73
CA PHE A 166 -4.16 -13.93 13.18
C PHE A 166 -3.24 -15.16 13.28
N SER A 167 -3.82 -16.36 13.22
CA SER A 167 -3.06 -17.62 13.21
C SER A 167 -2.21 -17.80 11.94
N ARG A 168 -2.68 -17.23 10.83
CA ARG A 168 -1.96 -17.12 9.56
C ARG A 168 -1.37 -15.72 9.43
N VAL A 169 -0.21 -15.60 8.79
CA VAL A 169 0.44 -14.30 8.59
C VAL A 169 0.02 -13.76 7.22
N PHE A 170 -0.53 -12.54 7.18
CA PHE A 170 -0.91 -11.88 5.93
C PHE A 170 0.18 -10.90 5.49
N ILE A 171 0.76 -11.13 4.32
CA ILE A 171 1.74 -10.25 3.70
C ILE A 171 1.02 -9.36 2.70
N HIS A 172 1.04 -8.05 2.90
CA HIS A 172 0.32 -7.07 2.08
C HIS A 172 0.77 -7.11 0.62
N SER A 173 2.09 -7.18 0.37
CA SER A 173 2.72 -7.37 -0.95
C SER A 173 2.41 -6.31 -2.01
N ASN A 174 1.71 -5.22 -1.64
CA ASN A 174 1.35 -4.13 -2.56
C ASN A 174 1.39 -2.77 -1.85
N LEU A 175 2.39 -2.55 -1.00
CA LEU A 175 2.50 -1.30 -0.26
C LEU A 175 3.08 -0.20 -1.16
N ASP A 176 2.25 0.76 -1.54
CA ASP A 176 2.62 1.93 -2.34
C ASP A 176 1.84 3.18 -1.85
N PRO A 177 2.38 4.41 -1.97
CA PRO A 177 1.68 5.62 -1.54
C PRO A 177 0.24 5.75 -2.06
N PHE A 178 -0.05 5.27 -3.28
CA PHE A 178 -1.37 5.31 -3.89
C PHE A 178 -2.34 4.25 -3.33
N THR A 179 -1.86 3.34 -2.48
CA THR A 179 -2.66 2.30 -1.78
C THR A 179 -2.99 2.68 -0.34
N ILE A 180 -2.51 3.83 0.13
CA ILE A 180 -2.73 4.34 1.49
C ILE A 180 -3.71 5.50 1.41
N PHE A 181 -4.69 5.54 2.30
CA PHE A 181 -5.74 6.55 2.34
C PHE A 181 -5.68 7.36 3.64
N LEU A 182 -6.21 8.57 3.61
CA LEU A 182 -6.45 9.42 4.78
C LEU A 182 -7.94 9.62 4.96
N ASP A 183 -8.44 9.30 6.15
CA ASP A 183 -9.82 9.65 6.50
C ASP A 183 -9.96 11.16 6.83
N GLY A 184 -11.19 11.60 7.10
CA GLY A 184 -11.49 13.00 7.43
C GLY A 184 -10.78 13.50 8.70
N ASN A 185 -10.24 12.62 9.55
CA ASN A 185 -9.46 12.96 10.74
C ASN A 185 -7.94 12.92 10.48
N GLY A 186 -7.53 12.67 9.23
CA GLY A 186 -6.13 12.52 8.86
C GLY A 186 -5.46 11.29 9.46
N VAL A 187 -6.22 10.22 9.71
CA VAL A 187 -5.69 8.91 10.09
C VAL A 187 -5.39 8.10 8.83
N ALA A 188 -4.20 7.51 8.76
CA ALA A 188 -3.80 6.65 7.66
C ALA A 188 -4.52 5.29 7.72
N LYS A 189 -5.00 4.86 6.54
CA LYS A 189 -5.77 3.65 6.29
C LYS A 189 -5.07 2.82 5.22
N LEU A 190 -4.70 1.59 5.56
CA LEU A 190 -4.19 0.61 4.62
C LEU A 190 -5.35 -0.06 3.87
N GLY A 191 -5.20 -0.28 2.57
CA GLY A 191 -6.16 -0.98 1.71
C GLY A 191 -5.47 -1.60 0.49
N ASN A 192 -6.27 -2.13 -0.46
CA ASN A 192 -5.78 -2.81 -1.68
C ASN A 192 -5.11 -4.17 -1.42
N PHE A 193 -5.85 -5.12 -0.86
CA PHE A 193 -5.36 -6.46 -0.52
C PHE A 193 -5.43 -7.48 -1.65
N CYS A 194 -5.60 -7.03 -2.90
CA CYS A 194 -5.74 -7.92 -4.05
C CYS A 194 -4.54 -8.85 -4.27
N ASN A 195 -3.33 -8.37 -3.94
CA ASN A 195 -2.08 -9.12 -4.03
C ASN A 195 -1.62 -9.71 -2.70
N CYS A 196 -2.46 -9.66 -1.66
CA CYS A 196 -2.08 -10.15 -0.35
C CYS A 196 -1.81 -11.65 -0.40
N ILE A 197 -0.73 -12.08 0.25
CA ILE A 197 -0.29 -13.47 0.31
C ILE A 197 -0.44 -13.95 1.75
N THR A 198 -0.99 -15.15 1.93
CA THR A 198 -1.17 -15.77 3.25
C THR A 198 -0.08 -16.80 3.48
N ILE A 199 0.68 -16.67 4.56
CA ILE A 199 1.58 -17.70 5.05
C ILE A 199 0.78 -18.60 6.01
N PRO A 200 0.72 -19.92 5.76
CA PRO A 200 0.01 -20.86 6.63
C PRO A 200 0.49 -20.82 8.08
N GLU A 201 -0.38 -21.24 8.99
CA GLU A 201 -0.04 -21.37 10.40
C GLU A 201 1.13 -22.35 10.59
N GLY A 202 2.10 -21.97 11.42
CA GLY A 202 3.33 -22.75 11.67
C GLY A 202 4.45 -22.54 10.64
N GLU A 203 4.16 -21.91 9.49
CA GLU A 203 5.16 -21.62 8.46
C GLU A 203 5.73 -20.20 8.62
N THR A 204 6.96 -20.00 8.16
CA THR A 204 7.62 -18.68 8.19
C THR A 204 7.74 -18.01 6.82
N PHE A 205 7.47 -18.76 5.75
CA PHE A 205 7.51 -18.26 4.38
C PHE A 205 6.60 -19.09 3.47
N VAL A 206 6.28 -18.54 2.30
CA VAL A 206 5.70 -19.28 1.17
C VAL A 206 6.47 -18.97 -0.10
N HIS A 207 6.41 -19.88 -1.07
CA HIS A 207 6.91 -19.59 -2.41
C HIS A 207 5.82 -18.94 -3.26
N ASP A 208 6.15 -17.80 -3.85
CA ASP A 208 5.31 -17.11 -4.82
C ASP A 208 6.01 -17.09 -6.18
N ASP A 209 5.26 -17.47 -7.21
CA ASP A 209 5.73 -17.56 -8.60
C ASP A 209 5.32 -16.32 -9.43
N THR A 210 4.67 -15.33 -8.83
CA THR A 210 4.14 -14.14 -9.52
C THR A 210 5.27 -13.32 -10.12
N LEU A 211 6.39 -13.19 -9.40
CA LEU A 211 7.61 -12.55 -9.91
C LEU A 211 8.18 -13.25 -11.15
N GLN A 212 8.22 -14.58 -11.12
CA GLN A 212 8.71 -15.39 -12.23
C GLN A 212 7.79 -15.23 -13.44
N LYS A 213 6.47 -15.38 -13.25
CA LYS A 213 5.45 -15.13 -14.28
C LYS A 213 5.56 -13.73 -14.87
N TYR A 214 5.81 -12.72 -14.03
CA TYR A 214 6.05 -11.36 -14.50
C TYR A 214 7.26 -11.24 -15.41
N HIS A 215 8.39 -11.84 -15.01
CA HIS A 215 9.60 -11.84 -15.84
C HIS A 215 9.36 -12.54 -17.18
N GLU A 216 8.74 -13.72 -17.18
CA GLU A 216 8.40 -14.48 -18.39
C GLU A 216 7.48 -13.68 -19.33
N LEU A 217 6.42 -13.06 -18.79
CA LEU A 217 5.48 -12.26 -19.59
C LEU A 217 6.09 -10.95 -20.09
N ARG A 218 7.02 -10.34 -19.34
CA ARG A 218 7.72 -9.12 -19.76
C ARG A 218 8.60 -9.37 -20.97
N HIS A 219 9.23 -10.55 -21.06
CA HIS A 219 10.04 -10.93 -22.21
C HIS A 219 9.18 -11.22 -23.46
N ASN A 220 7.91 -11.61 -23.28
CA ASN A 220 7.05 -12.06 -24.38
C ASN A 220 5.99 -11.06 -24.86
N THR A 221 5.67 -9.97 -24.13
CA THR A 221 4.74 -8.95 -24.66
C THR A 221 4.85 -7.59 -23.95
N LEU A 222 5.18 -6.53 -24.68
CA LEU A 222 5.36 -5.15 -24.19
C LEU A 222 4.07 -4.41 -23.75
N LYS A 223 2.90 -5.06 -23.69
CA LYS A 223 1.61 -4.37 -23.42
C LYS A 223 0.71 -4.97 -22.33
N GLY A 224 1.01 -6.17 -21.80
CA GLY A 224 0.09 -6.90 -20.92
C GLY A 224 0.50 -7.03 -19.44
N THR A 225 1.74 -6.71 -19.08
CA THR A 225 2.34 -7.12 -17.79
C THR A 225 2.07 -6.21 -16.59
N HIS A 226 1.43 -5.06 -16.80
CA HIS A 226 1.12 -4.11 -15.72
C HIS A 226 0.09 -4.65 -14.69
N GLY A 227 -0.54 -5.80 -14.95
CA GLY A 227 -1.55 -6.42 -14.08
C GLY A 227 -1.01 -7.22 -12.89
N LEU A 228 0.26 -7.63 -12.87
CA LEU A 228 0.77 -8.59 -11.87
C LEU A 228 1.21 -7.99 -10.53
N GLY A 229 1.20 -6.67 -10.39
CA GLY A 229 1.45 -5.95 -9.14
C GLY A 229 2.75 -6.03 -8.41
N VAL A 230 3.67 -6.79 -8.94
CA VAL A 230 5.07 -6.72 -8.55
C VAL A 230 5.73 -5.40 -9.02
N CYS A 231 5.25 -4.80 -10.10
CA CYS A 231 5.94 -3.69 -10.76
C CYS A 231 5.81 -2.34 -10.06
N ASN A 232 4.80 -2.16 -9.19
CA ASN A 232 4.53 -0.86 -8.56
C ASN A 232 4.99 -0.80 -7.11
N LEU A 233 5.58 -1.88 -6.58
CA LEU A 233 6.24 -1.79 -5.28
C LEU A 233 7.36 -0.72 -5.38
N PRO A 234 7.39 0.24 -4.44
CA PRO A 234 8.41 1.28 -4.43
C PRO A 234 9.79 0.68 -4.25
N VAL A 235 9.89 -0.44 -3.51
CA VAL A 235 11.11 -1.26 -3.41
C VAL A 235 10.72 -2.74 -3.23
N ILE A 236 11.32 -3.62 -4.04
CA ILE A 236 11.15 -5.08 -3.96
C ILE A 236 12.25 -5.67 -3.08
N ASP A 237 11.87 -6.55 -2.16
CA ASP A 237 12.78 -7.34 -1.33
C ASP A 237 13.76 -8.18 -2.20
N PRO A 238 15.08 -8.02 -2.07
CA PRO A 238 16.09 -8.78 -2.81
C PRO A 238 16.00 -10.29 -2.59
N ASP A 239 15.64 -10.74 -1.39
CA ASP A 239 15.54 -12.16 -1.06
C ASP A 239 14.32 -12.76 -1.75
N TYR A 240 13.17 -12.08 -1.66
CA TYR A 240 11.99 -12.43 -2.45
C TYR A 240 12.30 -12.45 -3.95
N LYS A 241 13.02 -11.44 -4.45
CA LYS A 241 13.38 -11.35 -5.88
C LYS A 241 14.24 -12.51 -6.35
N SER A 242 15.16 -12.97 -5.52
CA SER A 242 16.12 -14.02 -5.90
C SER A 242 15.59 -15.43 -5.66
N THR A 243 14.74 -15.62 -4.64
CA THR A 243 14.31 -16.95 -4.17
C THR A 243 12.83 -17.25 -4.38
N GLY A 244 12.01 -16.23 -4.67
CA GLY A 244 10.55 -16.32 -4.68
C GLY A 244 9.94 -16.53 -3.30
N LYS A 245 10.73 -16.46 -2.21
CA LYS A 245 10.21 -16.62 -0.85
C LYS A 245 9.60 -15.33 -0.34
N VAL A 246 8.32 -15.39 0.01
CA VAL A 246 7.58 -14.29 0.61
C VAL A 246 7.57 -14.48 2.13
N THR A 247 7.96 -13.43 2.85
CA THR A 247 8.02 -13.40 4.32
C THR A 247 7.50 -12.06 4.85
N THR A 248 7.43 -11.90 6.18
CA THR A 248 7.17 -10.60 6.81
C THR A 248 8.21 -9.53 6.45
N LYS A 249 9.43 -9.93 6.06
CA LYS A 249 10.46 -9.00 5.57
C LYS A 249 10.12 -8.42 4.20
N THR A 250 9.33 -9.11 3.39
CA THR A 250 8.90 -8.62 2.08
C THR A 250 8.09 -7.32 2.23
N ASP A 251 7.14 -7.30 3.17
CA ASP A 251 6.41 -6.08 3.53
C ASP A 251 7.29 -5.02 4.18
N MET A 252 8.22 -5.43 5.07
CA MET A 252 9.15 -4.49 5.72
C MET A 252 10.00 -3.74 4.69
N HIS A 253 10.48 -4.43 3.67
CA HIS A 253 11.29 -3.84 2.61
C HIS A 253 10.48 -2.82 1.78
N SER A 254 9.26 -3.19 1.38
CA SER A 254 8.36 -2.24 0.70
C SER A 254 7.96 -1.07 1.60
N PHE A 255 7.82 -1.30 2.91
CA PHE A 255 7.58 -0.26 3.90
C PHE A 255 8.74 0.73 4.03
N GLY A 256 9.99 0.27 4.02
CA GLY A 256 11.16 1.16 3.96
C GLY A 256 11.14 2.04 2.72
N GLY A 257 10.81 1.46 1.56
CA GLY A 257 10.58 2.21 0.32
C GLY A 257 9.49 3.28 0.42
N PHE A 258 8.36 2.94 1.04
CA PHE A 258 7.28 3.87 1.32
C PHE A 258 7.74 5.02 2.25
N MET A 259 8.48 4.71 3.31
CA MET A 259 9.03 5.75 4.21
C MET A 259 9.97 6.70 3.48
N LEU A 260 10.85 6.19 2.60
CA LEU A 260 11.73 7.04 1.79
C LEU A 260 10.93 7.97 0.87
N ALA A 261 9.84 7.49 0.27
CA ALA A 261 8.93 8.32 -0.53
C ALA A 261 8.22 9.41 0.28
N LEU A 262 8.18 9.30 1.60
CA LEU A 262 7.67 10.34 2.48
C LEU A 262 8.74 11.37 2.87
N VAL A 263 10.03 11.22 2.55
CA VAL A 263 11.05 12.23 2.87
C VAL A 263 11.00 13.35 1.82
N GLN A 264 10.93 14.62 2.25
CA GLN A 264 10.81 15.79 1.37
C GLN A 264 12.17 16.29 0.86
N ILE A 265 12.17 16.87 -0.35
CA ILE A 265 13.32 17.55 -1.00
C ILE A 265 13.92 18.63 -0.11
N ARG A 266 13.08 19.54 0.40
CA ARG A 266 13.56 20.72 1.16
C ARG A 266 14.16 20.35 2.50
N GLU A 267 13.69 19.28 3.15
CA GLU A 267 14.30 18.77 4.38
C GLU A 267 15.64 18.06 4.11
N VAL A 268 15.86 17.57 2.89
CA VAL A 268 17.17 17.04 2.50
C VAL A 268 18.14 18.17 2.17
N ASP A 269 17.72 19.19 1.42
CA ASP A 269 18.60 20.30 1.01
C ASP A 269 18.85 21.35 2.12
N ASP A 270 17.83 21.69 2.93
CA ASP A 270 17.93 22.74 3.95
C ASP A 270 18.44 22.20 5.31
N GLU A 271 18.29 20.90 5.60
CA GLU A 271 18.62 20.29 6.91
C GLU A 271 19.61 19.11 6.87
N LEU A 272 19.69 18.31 5.80
CA LEU A 272 20.57 17.12 5.73
C LEU A 272 21.80 17.36 4.85
N SER A 273 22.98 17.59 5.45
CA SER A 273 24.25 17.46 4.71
C SER A 273 24.58 15.98 4.49
N LEU A 274 24.01 15.35 3.46
CA LEU A 274 24.33 13.96 3.11
C LEU A 274 25.77 13.89 2.58
N SER A 275 26.65 13.10 3.23
CA SER A 275 28.06 12.94 2.79
C SER A 275 28.23 11.81 1.77
N SER A 276 27.37 10.79 1.84
CA SER A 276 27.44 9.57 1.01
C SER A 276 26.75 9.75 -0.34
N ASP A 277 27.43 9.39 -1.42
CA ASP A 277 26.90 9.43 -2.79
C ASP A 277 25.69 8.51 -2.97
N MET A 278 25.61 7.42 -2.20
CA MET A 278 24.45 6.53 -2.16
C MET A 278 23.23 7.24 -1.60
N LEU A 279 23.40 7.96 -0.48
CA LEU A 279 22.31 8.71 0.16
C LEU A 279 21.84 9.86 -0.72
N ARG A 280 22.77 10.60 -1.35
CA ARG A 280 22.44 11.63 -2.33
C ARG A 280 21.65 11.05 -3.51
N ALA A 281 22.12 9.95 -4.09
CA ALA A 281 21.44 9.32 -5.21
C ALA A 281 20.07 8.77 -4.82
N LEU A 282 19.91 8.20 -3.62
CA LEU A 282 18.60 7.78 -3.11
C LEU A 282 17.69 8.98 -2.93
N ALA A 283 18.16 10.03 -2.26
CA ALA A 283 17.41 11.26 -2.10
C ALA A 283 16.97 11.81 -3.46
N ASP A 284 17.86 11.90 -4.45
CA ASP A 284 17.57 12.36 -5.82
C ASP A 284 16.41 11.63 -6.49
N LEU A 285 16.24 10.32 -6.22
CA LEU A 285 15.11 9.54 -6.75
C LEU A 285 13.77 9.95 -6.17
N PHE A 286 13.77 10.33 -4.88
CA PHE A 286 12.58 10.79 -4.18
C PHE A 286 12.41 12.32 -4.31
N ILE A 287 13.46 13.01 -4.78
CA ILE A 287 13.50 14.46 -4.98
C ILE A 287 12.86 14.90 -6.29
N LYS A 288 12.83 14.06 -7.33
CA LYS A 288 12.23 14.47 -8.60
C LYS A 288 10.70 14.53 -8.49
N PRO A 289 10.06 15.67 -8.82
CA PRO A 289 8.61 15.72 -8.91
C PRO A 289 8.13 14.66 -9.88
N TYR A 290 7.03 14.00 -9.52
CA TYR A 290 6.22 13.27 -10.50
C TYR A 290 5.74 14.29 -11.53
N ASP A 291 6.44 14.40 -12.66
CA ASP A 291 6.00 15.26 -13.76
C ASP A 291 4.62 14.76 -14.25
N ASP A 292 3.69 15.69 -14.44
CA ASP A 292 2.29 15.45 -14.85
C ASP A 292 2.13 14.83 -16.26
N VAL A 293 3.24 14.49 -16.92
CA VAL A 293 3.26 14.01 -18.31
C VAL A 293 3.38 12.49 -18.31
N GLY A 294 2.23 11.84 -18.37
CA GLY A 294 2.16 10.38 -18.43
C GLY A 294 2.95 9.81 -19.60
N TYR A 295 4.06 9.14 -19.33
CA TYR A 295 4.43 7.82 -19.86
C TYR A 295 5.68 7.28 -19.14
N VAL A 296 5.55 6.05 -18.63
CA VAL A 296 6.58 5.11 -18.18
C VAL A 296 7.66 5.69 -17.24
N HIS A 297 7.26 5.96 -15.99
CA HIS A 297 8.25 5.89 -14.91
C HIS A 297 8.76 4.45 -14.81
N PHE A 298 10.06 4.25 -14.96
CA PHE A 298 10.66 3.02 -14.45
C PHE A 298 10.27 2.91 -12.97
N PRO A 299 9.80 1.74 -12.52
CA PRO A 299 9.43 1.56 -11.14
C PRO A 299 10.53 2.06 -10.20
N LEU A 300 10.14 2.80 -9.16
CA LEU A 300 11.06 3.30 -8.13
C LEU A 300 11.99 2.19 -7.61
N HIS A 301 11.50 0.94 -7.54
CA HIS A 301 12.30 -0.20 -7.12
C HIS A 301 13.51 -0.46 -8.03
N HIS A 302 13.40 -0.19 -9.34
CA HIS A 302 14.49 -0.44 -10.27
C HIS A 302 15.64 0.51 -10.01
N HIS A 303 15.31 1.78 -9.78
CA HIS A 303 16.30 2.80 -9.46
C HIS A 303 16.92 2.57 -8.09
N VAL A 304 16.11 2.34 -7.05
CA VAL A 304 16.60 2.03 -5.72
C VAL A 304 17.51 0.78 -5.76
N SER A 305 17.05 -0.32 -6.37
CA SER A 305 17.88 -1.53 -6.53
C SER A 305 19.17 -1.30 -7.34
N LYS A 306 19.17 -0.37 -8.29
CA LYS A 306 20.38 -0.04 -9.08
C LYS A 306 21.36 0.76 -8.23
N ILE A 307 20.88 1.70 -7.43
CA ILE A 307 21.70 2.48 -6.50
C ILE A 307 22.26 1.56 -5.41
N LEU A 308 21.41 0.77 -4.75
CA LEU A 308 21.82 -0.19 -3.72
C LEU A 308 22.84 -1.22 -4.25
N ARG A 309 22.79 -1.62 -5.53
CA ARG A 309 23.80 -2.50 -6.14
C ARG A 309 25.08 -1.77 -6.53
N LYS A 310 24.98 -0.51 -6.97
CA LYS A 310 26.13 0.30 -7.37
C LYS A 310 27.02 0.62 -6.18
N PHE A 311 26.40 0.96 -5.05
CA PHE A 311 27.08 1.41 -3.83
C PHE A 311 27.11 0.32 -2.74
N GLY A 312 26.26 -0.71 -2.81
CA GLY A 312 26.22 -1.76 -1.79
C GLY A 312 25.59 -1.32 -0.46
N TYR A 313 24.92 -2.26 0.22
CA TYR A 313 24.22 -2.00 1.49
C TYR A 313 25.13 -1.59 2.67
N ALA A 314 26.45 -1.71 2.51
CA ALA A 314 27.45 -1.51 3.57
C ALA A 314 28.12 -0.13 3.54
N GLU A 315 27.86 0.70 2.53
CA GLU A 315 28.51 2.02 2.36
C GLU A 315 27.87 3.14 3.19
N VAL A 316 26.79 2.89 3.95
CA VAL A 316 26.12 3.92 4.74
C VAL A 316 26.48 3.81 6.21
N VAL A 317 27.00 4.89 6.80
CA VAL A 317 27.31 5.06 8.23
C VAL A 317 26.61 6.28 8.82
N ASP A 318 26.53 6.38 10.15
CA ASP A 318 25.81 7.47 10.84
C ASP A 318 26.38 8.88 10.59
N SER A 319 27.69 8.96 10.33
CA SER A 319 28.36 10.19 9.92
C SER A 319 27.87 10.70 8.56
N ASP A 320 27.23 9.85 7.77
CA ASP A 320 26.80 10.22 6.41
C ASP A 320 25.52 11.05 6.38
N MET A 321 24.82 11.15 7.50
CA MET A 321 23.51 11.80 7.59
C MET A 321 23.57 13.23 8.17
N GLY A 322 24.72 13.90 8.10
CA GLY A 322 24.91 15.30 8.53
C GLY A 322 24.69 15.58 10.03
N GLU A 323 25.23 16.70 10.51
CA GLU A 323 25.03 17.18 11.89
C GLU A 323 23.89 18.20 12.02
N VAL A 324 23.42 18.75 10.90
CA VAL A 324 22.48 19.88 10.84
C VAL A 324 21.00 19.45 10.92
N ALA A 325 20.71 18.16 10.68
CA ALA A 325 19.34 17.70 10.53
C ALA A 325 18.58 17.56 11.86
N ALA A 326 17.29 17.89 11.86
CA ALA A 326 16.42 17.60 12.99
C ALA A 326 16.46 16.09 13.29
N TRP A 327 16.80 15.74 14.55
CA TRP A 327 16.96 14.34 14.98
C TRP A 327 15.81 13.41 14.53
N PRO A 328 14.52 13.81 14.60
CA PRO A 328 13.42 12.96 14.14
C PRO A 328 13.48 12.61 12.65
N VAL A 329 13.91 13.54 11.79
CA VAL A 329 14.04 13.32 10.34
C VAL A 329 15.21 12.37 10.07
N LYS A 330 16.36 12.59 10.72
CA LYS A 330 17.52 11.69 10.64
C LYS A 330 17.19 10.27 11.10
N ALA A 331 16.54 10.14 12.24
CA ALA A 331 16.12 8.83 12.78
C ALA A 331 15.09 8.14 11.88
N PHE A 332 14.16 8.90 11.30
CA PHE A 332 13.19 8.39 10.34
C PHE A 332 13.85 7.85 9.07
N LEU A 333 14.80 8.60 8.49
CA LEU A 333 15.58 8.17 7.33
C LEU A 333 16.42 6.93 7.65
N ARG A 334 17.09 6.91 8.80
CA ARG A 334 17.87 5.74 9.26
C ARG A 334 17.00 4.50 9.38
N LEU A 335 15.81 4.62 9.96
CA LEU A 335 14.87 3.49 10.09
C LEU A 335 14.38 3.00 8.73
N ALA A 336 14.07 3.92 7.80
CA ALA A 336 13.67 3.57 6.43
C ALA A 336 14.76 2.76 5.70
N LEU A 337 16.02 3.17 5.84
CA LEU A 337 17.17 2.51 5.23
C LEU A 337 17.44 1.13 5.84
N ARG A 338 17.28 0.97 7.16
CA ARG A 338 17.37 -0.35 7.82
C ARG A 338 16.26 -1.29 7.33
N CYS A 339 15.04 -0.77 7.10
CA CYS A 339 13.93 -1.57 6.59
C CYS A 339 14.22 -2.13 5.18
N ILE A 340 14.97 -1.41 4.34
CA ILE A 340 15.42 -1.90 3.03
C ILE A 340 16.75 -2.68 3.08
N GLY A 341 17.25 -3.02 4.28
CA GLY A 341 18.43 -3.88 4.45
C GLY A 341 19.78 -3.17 4.53
N CYS A 342 19.84 -1.84 4.63
CA CYS A 342 21.12 -1.14 4.90
C CYS A 342 21.60 -1.44 6.34
N LYS A 343 22.91 -1.65 6.51
CA LYS A 343 23.52 -2.03 7.79
C LYS A 343 23.76 -0.81 8.71
N LEU A 344 22.69 -0.20 9.18
CA LEU A 344 22.72 0.97 10.06
C LEU A 344 22.26 0.60 11.47
N GLY A 345 23.17 0.15 12.33
CA GLY A 345 22.85 -0.32 13.68
C GLY A 345 22.21 -1.72 13.70
N ASP A 346 21.39 -1.99 14.72
CA ASP A 346 20.85 -3.33 14.94
C ASP A 346 19.93 -3.81 13.81
N PRO A 347 19.99 -5.10 13.44
CA PRO A 347 19.13 -5.65 12.40
C PRO A 347 17.66 -5.65 12.85
N LEU A 348 16.78 -5.19 11.96
CA LEU A 348 15.34 -5.29 12.16
C LEU A 348 14.86 -6.71 11.83
N SER A 349 14.05 -7.26 12.72
CA SER A 349 13.50 -8.62 12.60
C SER A 349 12.00 -8.66 12.35
N SER A 350 11.26 -7.59 12.68
CA SER A 350 9.80 -7.55 12.54
C SER A 350 9.24 -6.13 12.41
N MET A 351 8.03 -6.02 11.85
CA MET A 351 7.28 -4.76 11.84
C MET A 351 6.90 -4.26 13.25
N ILE A 352 6.89 -5.14 14.27
CA ILE A 352 6.73 -4.73 15.67
C ILE A 352 7.88 -3.80 16.09
N GLN A 353 9.12 -4.16 15.78
CA GLN A 353 10.30 -3.34 16.11
C GLN A 353 10.25 -2.00 15.38
N VAL A 354 9.96 -2.02 14.07
CA VAL A 354 9.79 -0.81 13.26
C VAL A 354 8.72 0.11 13.85
N THR A 355 7.58 -0.43 14.25
CA THR A 355 6.48 0.32 14.86
C THR A 355 6.87 0.94 16.20
N LYS A 356 7.62 0.20 17.04
CA LYS A 356 8.12 0.71 18.33
C LYS A 356 9.09 1.87 18.12
N GLU A 357 10.03 1.73 17.19
CA GLU A 357 11.00 2.78 16.88
C GLU A 357 10.32 4.02 16.28
N LEU A 358 9.38 3.85 15.34
CA LEU A 358 8.59 4.97 14.80
C LEU A 358 7.83 5.74 15.88
N ARG A 359 7.32 5.04 16.91
CA ARG A 359 6.65 5.69 18.04
C ARG A 359 7.63 6.50 18.90
N LEU A 360 8.87 6.05 19.07
CA LEU A 360 9.90 6.82 19.78
C LEU A 360 10.30 8.05 18.97
N ILE A 361 10.47 7.89 17.65
CA ILE A 361 10.76 8.98 16.73
C ILE A 361 9.66 10.04 16.78
N GLU A 362 8.39 9.63 16.64
CA GLU A 362 7.24 10.54 16.74
C GLU A 362 7.22 11.29 18.09
N LYS A 363 7.42 10.59 19.22
CA LYS A 363 7.43 11.22 20.55
C LYS A 363 8.51 12.28 20.70
N SER A 364 9.74 11.97 20.26
CA SER A 364 10.86 12.92 20.33
C SER A 364 10.61 14.17 19.48
N ALA A 365 9.83 14.04 18.40
CA ALA A 365 9.49 15.12 17.50
C ALA A 365 8.47 16.10 18.12
N TYR A 366 7.62 15.62 19.04
CA TYR A 366 6.71 16.46 19.83
C TYR A 366 7.35 17.01 21.12
N TYR A 367 8.36 16.34 21.69
CA TYR A 367 8.99 16.72 22.97
C TYR A 367 10.53 16.68 22.92
N PRO A 368 11.19 17.69 22.30
CA PRO A 368 12.64 17.66 22.05
C PRO A 368 13.52 17.65 23.31
N SER A 369 13.02 18.14 24.45
CA SER A 369 13.82 18.41 25.66
C SER A 369 14.02 17.21 26.61
N ASN A 370 13.21 16.14 26.51
CA ASN A 370 13.24 15.03 27.48
C ASN A 370 13.85 13.71 26.99
N CYS A 371 14.15 13.56 25.69
CA CYS A 371 14.56 12.26 25.13
C CYS A 371 16.08 12.04 25.00
N ARG A 372 16.93 13.07 25.14
CA ARG A 372 18.38 12.92 24.96
C ARG A 372 19.05 11.99 25.99
N SER A 373 18.46 11.82 27.17
CA SER A 373 19.04 11.00 28.26
C SER A 373 18.63 9.52 28.23
N GLN A 374 17.59 9.14 27.48
CA GLN A 374 17.11 7.74 27.40
C GLN A 374 17.60 6.99 26.15
N MET A 375 18.26 7.66 25.21
CA MET A 375 18.52 7.11 23.86
C MET A 375 20.00 6.98 23.51
N SER A 376 20.92 7.29 24.42
CA SER A 376 22.37 7.04 24.28
C SER A 376 22.77 5.56 24.46
N SER A 377 21.79 4.65 24.51
CA SER A 377 21.97 3.21 24.75
C SER A 377 21.25 2.31 23.71
N ILE A 378 20.75 2.89 22.61
CA ILE A 378 20.23 2.17 21.43
C ILE A 378 21.11 2.55 20.24
#